data_AF-A0A8J6F0G0-F1
#
_entry.id   AF-A0A8J6F0G0-F1
#
_cell.length_a   1.000
_cell.length_b   1.000
_cell.length_c   1.000
_cell.angle_alpha   90.00
_cell.angle_beta   90.00
_cell.angle_gamma   90.00
#
_symmetry.space_group_name_H-M   'P 1'
#
loop_
_entity.id
_entity.type
_entity.pdbx_description
1 polymer ?
#
loop_
_entity_poly.entity_id
_entity_poly.type
_entity_poly.pdbx_seq_one_letter_code
_entity_poly.pdbx_strand_id
1 'polypeptide(L)'
;MSLMKVQQKEKRGNNPRIKIVNSILYKALNSLLSTAEVSEEVFDLQIELSKVSVTVDFSACRAYWVTSGNQETDAKVETVLQKYAPCFRHLLTTHQVLGNVPVVVFVKDKDNAKRQEIENLLATLDFGNTNDPTDESNDIPRTLDSTTVSESLAPSAPSMFGIDHIEFNKKIAEYKKRLNMKPIENEAPEFLQQQQEQLALIKKQRILKRKLKRQKWAERDHVTPKDYLLAADNDLYCDDQEEYDAELEEYIEEKDDGGN
;
A
#
# COMPACT_ATOMS: atom_id res chain seq x y z
N MET A 1 -20.63 -12.32 22.64
CA MET A 1 -20.83 -12.93 21.29
C MET A 1 -20.79 -11.87 20.18
N SER A 2 -19.72 -11.08 20.04
CA SER A 2 -19.63 -10.07 18.96
C SER A 2 -18.21 -9.59 18.64
N LEU A 3 -17.23 -10.49 18.54
CA LEU A 3 -15.90 -10.18 17.98
C LEU A 3 -15.57 -10.95 16.68
N MET A 4 -16.29 -12.04 16.39
CA MET A 4 -16.03 -12.84 15.19
C MET A 4 -16.52 -12.22 13.87
N LYS A 5 -17.38 -11.20 13.91
CA LYS A 5 -17.92 -10.55 12.69
C LYS A 5 -16.99 -9.49 12.10
N VAL A 6 -16.07 -8.93 12.89
CA VAL A 6 -15.17 -7.85 12.42
C VAL A 6 -14.03 -8.42 11.57
N GLN A 7 -13.47 -9.58 11.97
CA GLN A 7 -12.38 -10.23 11.21
C GLN A 7 -12.81 -10.82 9.86
N GLN A 8 -14.12 -11.07 9.65
CA GLN A 8 -14.60 -11.54 8.34
C GLN A 8 -14.66 -10.43 7.29
N LYS A 9 -14.51 -9.15 7.66
CA LYS A 9 -14.62 -8.03 6.71
C LYS A 9 -13.31 -7.81 5.92
N GLU A 10 -12.16 -8.08 6.54
CA GLU A 10 -10.85 -7.91 5.89
C GLU A 10 -10.50 -9.07 4.94
N LYS A 11 -10.92 -10.31 5.24
CA LYS A 11 -10.69 -11.48 4.36
C LYS A 11 -11.45 -11.46 3.02
N ARG A 12 -12.45 -10.58 2.88
CA ARG A 12 -13.32 -10.52 1.68
C ARG A 12 -12.75 -9.66 0.55
N GLY A 13 -11.63 -8.96 0.78
CA GLY A 13 -11.00 -8.06 -0.20
C GLY A 13 -9.97 -8.71 -1.14
N ASN A 14 -9.49 -9.92 -0.81
CA ASN A 14 -8.38 -10.56 -1.52
C ASN A 14 -8.85 -11.66 -2.46
N ASN A 15 -9.99 -11.47 -3.14
CA ASN A 15 -10.36 -12.41 -4.19
C ASN A 15 -9.58 -12.05 -5.47
N PRO A 16 -8.68 -12.91 -5.97
CA PRO A 16 -7.89 -12.63 -7.17
C PRO A 16 -8.78 -12.32 -8.38
N ARG A 17 -9.97 -12.93 -8.44
CA ARG A 17 -10.96 -12.64 -9.47
C ARG A 17 -11.46 -11.20 -9.44
N ILE A 18 -11.70 -10.64 -8.25
CA ILE A 18 -12.16 -9.24 -8.11
C ILE A 18 -11.05 -8.28 -8.55
N LYS A 19 -9.78 -8.57 -8.23
CA LYS A 19 -8.64 -7.77 -8.68
C LYS A 19 -8.57 -7.70 -10.21
N ILE A 20 -8.72 -8.86 -10.89
CA ILE A 20 -8.73 -8.93 -12.36
C ILE A 20 -9.93 -8.18 -12.94
N VAL A 21 -11.14 -8.36 -12.39
CA VAL A 21 -12.34 -7.65 -12.87
C VAL A 21 -12.19 -6.14 -12.67
N ASN A 22 -11.64 -5.68 -11.55
CA ASN A 22 -11.38 -4.27 -11.30
C ASN A 22 -10.40 -3.69 -12.34
N SER A 23 -9.32 -4.41 -12.67
CA SER A 23 -8.35 -3.93 -13.66
C SER A 23 -8.90 -3.91 -15.08
N ILE A 24 -9.71 -4.90 -15.47
CA ILE A 24 -10.40 -4.93 -16.75
C ILE A 24 -11.39 -3.78 -16.87
N LEU A 25 -12.25 -3.58 -15.85
CA LEU A 25 -13.24 -2.52 -15.84
C LEU A 25 -12.61 -1.13 -15.81
N TYR A 26 -11.51 -0.97 -15.06
CA TYR A 26 -10.75 0.28 -15.06
C TYR A 26 -10.24 0.61 -16.46
N LYS A 27 -9.61 -0.34 -17.14
CA LYS A 27 -9.09 -0.13 -18.51
C LYS A 27 -10.21 0.17 -19.50
N ALA A 28 -11.32 -0.57 -19.44
CA ALA A 28 -12.44 -0.39 -20.36
C ALA A 28 -13.13 0.96 -20.13
N LEU A 29 -13.41 1.33 -18.88
CA LEU A 29 -13.98 2.64 -18.56
C LEU A 29 -13.06 3.78 -18.97
N ASN A 30 -11.75 3.65 -18.72
CA ASN A 30 -10.80 4.67 -19.13
C ASN A 30 -10.70 4.81 -20.66
N SER A 31 -10.78 3.70 -21.39
CA SER A 31 -10.85 3.70 -22.86
C SER A 31 -12.11 4.40 -23.36
N LEU A 32 -13.26 4.15 -22.72
CA LEU A 32 -14.53 4.80 -23.06
C LEU A 32 -14.55 6.28 -22.70
N LEU A 33 -13.87 6.69 -21.63
CA LEU A 33 -13.71 8.11 -21.28
C LEU A 33 -12.75 8.83 -22.23
N SER A 34 -11.73 8.11 -22.73
CA SER A 34 -10.79 8.62 -23.73
C SER A 34 -11.39 8.68 -25.14
N THR A 35 -12.54 8.05 -25.37
CA THR A 35 -13.19 7.99 -26.67
C THR A 35 -14.49 8.79 -26.62
N ALA A 36 -14.77 9.62 -27.62
CA ALA A 36 -15.99 10.43 -27.69
C ALA A 36 -17.29 9.62 -27.97
N GLU A 37 -17.29 8.30 -27.73
CA GLU A 37 -18.41 7.39 -28.02
C GLU A 37 -19.60 7.54 -27.07
N VAL A 38 -19.36 8.01 -25.84
CA VAL A 38 -20.42 8.15 -24.82
C VAL A 38 -21.16 9.48 -24.99
N SER A 39 -20.41 10.57 -25.07
CA SER A 39 -20.88 11.92 -25.34
C SER A 39 -19.69 12.87 -25.46
N GLU A 40 -19.79 13.87 -26.34
CA GLU A 40 -18.80 14.95 -26.46
C GLU A 40 -18.66 15.72 -25.13
N GLU A 41 -19.77 15.93 -24.40
CA GLU A 41 -19.78 16.59 -23.09
C GLU A 41 -18.85 15.93 -22.06
N VAL A 42 -18.78 14.59 -22.03
CA VAL A 42 -17.91 13.84 -21.12
C VAL A 42 -16.44 13.91 -21.56
N PHE A 43 -16.21 13.95 -22.87
CA PHE A 43 -14.87 14.04 -23.45
C PHE A 43 -14.27 15.44 -23.23
N ASP A 44 -15.06 16.49 -23.40
CA ASP A 44 -14.66 17.88 -23.16
C ASP A 44 -14.25 18.13 -21.71
N LEU A 45 -14.88 17.43 -20.77
CA LEU A 45 -14.59 17.50 -19.34
C LEU A 45 -13.31 16.74 -18.93
N GLN A 46 -12.68 15.99 -19.86
CA GLN A 46 -11.44 15.23 -19.65
C GLN A 46 -11.38 14.53 -18.29
N ILE A 47 -12.39 13.70 -18.01
CA ILE A 47 -12.57 13.07 -16.70
C ILE A 47 -11.57 11.93 -16.51
N GLU A 48 -10.78 11.99 -15.44
CA GLU A 48 -9.85 10.93 -15.05
C GLU A 48 -10.42 10.04 -13.93
N LEU A 49 -10.15 8.74 -14.03
CA LEU A 49 -10.49 7.78 -12.98
C LEU A 49 -9.30 7.53 -12.06
N SER A 50 -9.53 7.68 -10.75
CA SER A 50 -8.56 7.34 -9.72
C SER A 50 -8.57 5.84 -9.40
N LYS A 51 -9.76 5.26 -9.28
CA LYS A 51 -9.91 3.87 -8.83
C LYS A 51 -11.22 3.26 -9.32
N VAL A 52 -11.24 1.95 -9.53
CA VAL A 52 -12.47 1.18 -9.71
C VAL A 52 -12.55 0.07 -8.66
N SER A 53 -13.70 -0.04 -8.01
CA SER A 53 -13.96 -1.05 -6.98
C SER A 53 -15.31 -1.72 -7.22
N VAL A 54 -15.25 -3.02 -7.49
CA VAL A 54 -16.44 -3.87 -7.58
C VAL A 54 -16.78 -4.46 -6.21
N THR A 55 -18.07 -4.55 -5.91
CA THR A 55 -18.59 -5.23 -4.71
C THR A 55 -18.28 -6.73 -4.77
N VAL A 56 -18.14 -7.38 -3.61
CA VAL A 56 -17.88 -8.84 -3.53
C VAL A 56 -18.93 -9.66 -4.27
N ASP A 57 -20.19 -9.20 -4.27
CA ASP A 57 -21.31 -9.85 -4.95
C ASP A 57 -21.35 -9.57 -6.46
N PHE A 58 -20.35 -8.89 -7.02
CA PHE A 58 -20.29 -8.44 -8.42
C PHE A 58 -21.57 -7.72 -8.90
N SER A 59 -22.33 -7.13 -7.98
CA SER A 59 -23.60 -6.46 -8.29
C SER A 59 -23.41 -5.01 -8.73
N ALA A 60 -22.47 -4.30 -8.09
CA ALA A 60 -22.20 -2.91 -8.38
C ALA A 60 -20.70 -2.65 -8.59
N CYS A 61 -20.40 -1.78 -9.54
CA CYS A 61 -19.09 -1.24 -9.84
C CYS A 61 -19.05 0.23 -9.43
N ARG A 62 -18.14 0.59 -8.52
CA ARG A 62 -17.91 1.96 -8.08
C ARG A 62 -16.68 2.49 -8.79
N ALA A 63 -16.88 3.46 -9.67
CA ALA A 63 -15.80 4.16 -10.34
C ALA A 63 -15.56 5.49 -9.61
N TYR A 64 -14.36 5.66 -9.08
CA TYR A 64 -13.90 6.85 -8.39
C TYR A 64 -13.20 7.77 -9.39
N TRP A 65 -13.64 9.01 -9.47
CA TRP A 65 -13.12 10.01 -10.39
C TRP A 65 -12.37 11.14 -9.65
N VAL A 66 -11.41 11.74 -10.34
CA VAL A 66 -10.52 12.81 -9.86
C VAL A 66 -11.23 14.16 -9.94
N THR A 67 -11.17 14.93 -8.87
CA THR A 67 -11.86 16.22 -8.75
C THR A 67 -10.96 17.38 -9.14
N SER A 68 -11.47 18.33 -9.91
CA SER A 68 -10.71 19.48 -10.41
C SER A 68 -10.55 20.62 -9.40
N GLY A 69 -11.06 20.46 -8.17
CA GLY A 69 -10.85 21.40 -7.07
C GLY A 69 -11.81 22.57 -7.03
N ASN A 70 -12.64 22.76 -8.06
CA ASN A 70 -13.75 23.71 -8.04
C ASN A 70 -15.07 22.95 -7.78
N GLN A 71 -15.78 23.35 -6.73
CA GLN A 71 -17.00 22.69 -6.29
C GLN A 71 -18.14 22.79 -7.32
N GLU A 72 -18.21 23.89 -8.08
CA GLU A 72 -19.24 24.07 -9.10
C GLU A 72 -19.02 23.19 -10.32
N THR A 73 -17.76 23.02 -10.73
CA THR A 73 -17.40 22.14 -11.85
C THR A 73 -17.59 20.68 -11.46
N ASP A 74 -17.17 20.32 -10.24
CA ASP A 74 -17.34 18.96 -9.69
C ASP A 74 -18.83 18.55 -9.67
N ALA A 75 -19.73 19.45 -9.27
CA ALA A 75 -21.17 19.18 -9.26
C ALA A 75 -21.73 18.95 -10.67
N LYS A 76 -21.29 19.75 -11.66
CA LYS A 76 -21.66 19.56 -13.07
C LYS A 76 -21.16 18.20 -13.57
N VAL A 77 -19.90 17.87 -13.33
CA VAL A 77 -19.30 16.57 -13.69
C VAL A 77 -20.08 15.41 -13.08
N GLU A 78 -20.47 15.51 -11.80
CA GLU A 78 -21.27 14.46 -11.15
C GLU A 78 -22.64 14.28 -11.83
N THR A 79 -23.35 15.37 -12.14
CA THR A 79 -24.66 15.26 -12.83
C THR A 79 -24.54 14.64 -14.22
N VAL A 80 -23.49 15.01 -14.96
CA VAL A 80 -23.20 14.49 -16.30
C VAL A 80 -22.87 12.99 -16.21
N LEU A 81 -21.95 12.60 -15.33
CA LEU A 81 -21.58 11.20 -15.14
C LEU A 81 -22.76 10.34 -14.70
N GLN A 82 -23.62 10.83 -13.81
CA GLN A 82 -24.82 10.11 -13.39
C GLN A 82 -25.83 9.94 -14.53
N LYS A 83 -26.01 10.97 -15.37
CA LYS A 83 -26.87 10.91 -16.57
C LYS A 83 -26.38 9.84 -17.54
N TYR A 84 -25.07 9.73 -17.76
CA TYR A 84 -24.48 8.78 -18.72
C TYR A 84 -24.10 7.42 -18.11
N ALA A 85 -24.21 7.21 -16.79
CA ALA A 85 -23.87 5.94 -16.13
C ALA A 85 -24.56 4.69 -16.73
N PRO A 86 -25.86 4.73 -17.10
CA PRO A 86 -26.50 3.60 -17.78
C PRO A 86 -25.92 3.36 -19.18
N CYS A 87 -25.52 4.43 -19.89
CA CYS A 87 -24.90 4.34 -21.21
C CYS A 87 -23.54 3.63 -21.13
N PHE A 88 -22.70 3.98 -20.15
CA PHE A 88 -21.44 3.27 -19.89
C PHE A 88 -21.65 1.77 -19.70
N ARG A 89 -22.66 1.37 -18.93
CA ARG A 89 -22.97 -0.05 -18.74
C ARG A 89 -23.35 -0.73 -20.05
N HIS A 90 -24.17 -0.08 -20.88
CA HIS A 90 -24.57 -0.61 -22.18
C HIS A 90 -23.34 -0.80 -23.08
N LEU A 91 -22.48 0.21 -23.20
CA LEU A 91 -21.26 0.14 -23.99
C LEU A 91 -20.31 -0.96 -23.49
N LEU A 92 -20.07 -1.05 -22.19
CA LEU A 92 -19.26 -2.13 -21.62
C LEU A 92 -19.83 -3.53 -21.92
N THR A 93 -21.16 -3.64 -22.02
CA THR A 93 -21.83 -4.89 -22.40
C THR A 93 -21.64 -5.18 -23.88
N THR A 94 -21.79 -4.16 -24.74
CA THR A 94 -21.60 -4.26 -26.19
C THR A 94 -20.16 -4.63 -26.57
N HIS A 95 -19.17 -4.05 -25.88
CA HIS A 95 -17.75 -4.37 -26.05
C HIS A 95 -17.38 -5.75 -25.46
N GLN A 96 -18.35 -6.48 -24.88
CA GLN A 96 -18.17 -7.80 -24.27
C GLN A 96 -17.03 -7.84 -23.25
N VAL A 97 -16.83 -6.74 -22.52
CA VAL A 97 -15.74 -6.61 -21.53
C VAL A 97 -15.88 -7.66 -20.42
N LEU A 98 -17.12 -7.97 -20.04
CA LEU A 98 -17.47 -9.00 -19.05
C LEU A 98 -18.77 -9.70 -19.48
N GLY A 99 -18.92 -10.99 -19.16
CA GLY A 99 -20.15 -11.74 -19.46
C GLY A 99 -21.40 -11.22 -18.72
N ASN A 100 -21.23 -10.64 -17.52
CA ASN A 100 -22.27 -9.89 -16.83
C ASN A 100 -21.67 -8.60 -16.26
N VAL A 101 -22.10 -7.45 -16.77
CA VAL A 101 -21.57 -6.15 -16.35
C VAL A 101 -22.40 -5.61 -15.17
N PRO A 102 -21.77 -5.38 -13.99
CA PRO A 102 -22.43 -4.77 -12.83
C PRO A 102 -22.97 -3.37 -13.12
N VAL A 103 -23.87 -2.89 -12.26
CA VAL A 103 -24.34 -1.49 -12.35
C VAL A 103 -23.16 -0.55 -12.07
N VAL A 104 -22.88 0.36 -13.00
CA VAL A 104 -21.80 1.35 -12.88
C VAL A 104 -22.32 2.55 -12.10
N VAL A 105 -21.61 2.93 -11.04
CA VAL A 105 -21.90 4.09 -10.20
C VAL A 105 -20.63 4.93 -10.08
N PHE A 106 -20.73 6.20 -10.47
CA PHE A 106 -19.64 7.16 -10.32
C PHE A 106 -19.69 7.80 -8.94
N VAL A 107 -18.54 7.88 -8.28
CA VAL A 107 -18.40 8.41 -6.91
C VAL A 107 -17.20 9.34 -6.87
N LYS A 108 -17.32 10.50 -6.23
CA LYS A 108 -16.19 11.40 -6.00
C LYS A 108 -15.13 10.73 -5.12
N ASP A 109 -13.87 10.79 -5.55
CA ASP A 109 -12.76 10.32 -4.72
C ASP A 109 -12.50 11.28 -3.55
N LYS A 110 -12.73 10.80 -2.32
CA LYS A 110 -12.54 11.58 -1.09
C LYS A 110 -11.07 11.85 -0.78
N ASP A 111 -10.18 10.92 -1.13
CA ASP A 111 -8.76 11.06 -0.84
C ASP A 111 -8.13 12.04 -1.83
N ASN A 112 -8.55 11.97 -3.10
CA ASN A 112 -8.19 12.99 -4.07
C ASN A 112 -8.77 14.37 -3.72
N ALA A 113 -10.01 14.45 -3.23
CA ALA A 113 -10.61 15.72 -2.84
C ALA A 113 -9.82 16.43 -1.73
N LYS A 114 -9.34 15.68 -0.72
CA LYS A 114 -8.48 16.22 0.33
C LYS A 114 -7.13 16.70 -0.22
N ARG A 115 -6.53 15.92 -1.13
CA ARG A 115 -5.28 16.32 -1.79
C ARG A 115 -5.47 17.62 -2.56
N GLN A 116 -6.55 17.73 -3.31
CA GLN A 116 -6.86 18.92 -4.08
C GLN A 116 -7.15 20.14 -3.18
N GLU A 117 -7.80 19.95 -2.04
CA GLU A 117 -7.98 21.02 -1.05
C GLU A 117 -6.62 21.53 -0.54
N ILE A 118 -5.68 20.62 -0.25
CA ILE A 118 -4.31 21.00 0.13
C ILE A 118 -3.62 21.75 -1.01
N GLU A 119 -3.70 21.28 -2.25
CA GLU A 119 -3.09 21.97 -3.41
C GLU A 119 -3.69 23.36 -3.63
N ASN A 120 -5.01 23.51 -3.50
CA ASN A 120 -5.67 24.81 -3.62
C ASN A 120 -5.23 25.77 -2.52
N LEU A 121 -5.10 25.28 -1.28
CA LEU A 121 -4.55 26.05 -0.17
C LEU A 121 -3.10 26.42 -0.46
N LEU A 122 -2.28 25.46 -0.91
CA LEU A 122 -0.87 25.66 -1.24
C LEU A 122 -0.67 26.70 -2.34
N ALA A 123 -1.53 26.69 -3.37
CA ALA A 123 -1.51 27.68 -4.44
C ALA A 123 -1.90 29.09 -3.95
N THR A 124 -2.69 29.18 -2.89
CA THR A 124 -3.11 30.46 -2.29
C THR A 124 -2.12 30.95 -1.23
N LEU A 125 -1.24 30.08 -0.73
CA LEU A 125 -0.23 30.45 0.26
C LEU A 125 0.84 31.33 -0.39
N ASP A 126 1.00 32.53 0.14
CA ASP A 126 2.14 33.39 -0.16
C ASP A 126 3.40 32.80 0.49
N PHE A 127 4.23 32.15 -0.32
CA PHE A 127 5.56 31.74 0.08
C PHE A 127 6.43 33.00 0.13
N GLY A 128 6.44 33.65 1.30
CA GLY A 128 7.13 34.93 1.56
C GLY A 128 8.37 35.12 0.70
N ASN A 129 8.31 36.16 -0.14
CA ASN A 129 9.30 36.51 -1.14
C ASN A 129 10.71 36.61 -0.53
N THR A 130 11.55 35.58 -0.67
CA THR A 130 12.99 35.67 -0.40
C THR A 130 13.69 36.30 -1.59
N ASN A 131 13.33 37.54 -1.91
CA ASN A 131 14.03 38.34 -2.91
C ASN A 131 14.31 39.73 -2.32
N ASP A 132 15.15 39.76 -1.28
CA ASP A 132 15.92 40.97 -0.98
C ASP A 132 17.36 40.74 -1.50
N PRO A 133 17.72 41.31 -2.67
CA PRO A 133 19.11 41.49 -3.02
C PRO A 133 19.62 42.75 -2.30
N THR A 134 20.43 42.54 -1.27
CA THR A 134 21.30 43.55 -0.63
C THR A 134 20.60 44.51 0.35
N ASP A 135 20.84 44.30 1.65
CA ASP A 135 21.32 45.39 2.48
C ASP A 135 22.38 44.85 3.45
N GLU A 136 23.60 45.34 3.24
CA GLU A 136 24.72 45.26 4.16
C GLU A 136 24.35 45.91 5.49
N SER A 137 24.97 45.42 6.57
CA SER A 137 24.89 45.92 7.95
C SER A 137 23.58 45.65 8.69
N ASN A 138 23.58 44.65 9.58
CA ASN A 138 23.51 44.89 11.01
C ASN A 138 23.79 43.60 11.80
N ASP A 139 24.50 43.79 12.90
CA ASP A 139 25.19 42.81 13.72
C ASP A 139 24.31 41.69 14.29
N ILE A 140 24.66 40.45 13.97
CA ILE A 140 24.32 39.29 14.79
C ILE A 140 25.64 38.57 15.08
N PRO A 141 26.05 38.39 16.37
CA PRO A 141 27.30 37.74 16.67
C PRO A 141 27.20 36.26 16.28
N ARG A 142 27.85 35.89 15.17
CA ARG A 142 28.22 34.49 14.90
C ARG A 142 29.34 34.11 15.85
N THR A 143 28.99 33.49 16.97
CA THR A 143 29.93 32.62 17.66
C THR A 143 30.01 31.33 16.86
N LEU A 144 31.10 31.24 16.11
CA LEU A 144 31.66 29.99 15.60
C LEU A 144 31.88 29.05 16.79
N ASP A 145 31.23 27.90 16.81
CA ASP A 145 31.75 26.71 17.48
C ASP A 145 31.65 25.55 16.49
N SER A 146 32.74 25.36 15.75
CA SER A 146 33.00 24.15 14.99
C SER A 146 33.80 23.25 15.92
N THR A 147 33.16 22.31 16.60
CA THR A 147 33.83 21.14 17.20
C THR A 147 32.82 20.01 17.39
N THR A 148 33.18 18.84 16.85
CA THR A 148 32.68 17.49 17.13
C THR A 148 31.29 17.10 16.63
N VAL A 149 31.32 16.36 15.51
CA VAL A 149 30.53 15.15 15.23
C VAL A 149 29.98 14.50 16.51
N SER A 150 28.66 14.44 16.63
CA SER A 150 27.91 13.42 17.38
C SER A 150 26.46 13.43 16.92
N GLU A 151 26.20 12.58 15.93
CA GLU A 151 24.99 11.77 15.77
C GLU A 151 23.98 11.85 16.93
N SER A 152 22.86 12.55 16.73
CA SER A 152 21.50 12.05 16.96
C SER A 152 20.49 13.21 16.98
N LEU A 153 19.87 13.48 15.84
CA LEU A 153 18.63 14.24 15.80
C LEU A 153 17.69 13.52 14.83
N ALA A 154 17.23 12.34 15.25
CA ALA A 154 15.95 11.83 14.77
C ALA A 154 14.86 12.76 15.34
N PRO A 155 13.88 13.22 14.54
CA PRO A 155 12.75 13.95 15.06
C PRO A 155 11.94 12.97 15.91
N SER A 156 12.11 13.05 17.23
CA SER A 156 11.30 12.30 18.19
C SER A 156 9.84 12.61 17.90
N ALA A 157 9.08 11.59 17.50
CA ALA A 157 7.66 11.73 17.21
C ALA A 157 6.94 12.46 18.38
N PRO A 158 5.95 13.31 18.09
CA PRO A 158 5.20 13.99 19.13
C PRO A 158 4.58 12.96 20.07
N SER A 159 4.77 13.16 21.37
CA SER A 159 4.30 12.29 22.44
C SER A 159 2.76 12.18 22.42
N MET A 160 2.24 11.19 21.70
CA MET A 160 0.81 10.98 21.44
C MET A 160 0.01 10.63 22.72
N PHE A 161 0.70 10.29 23.81
CA PHE A 161 0.10 9.91 25.08
C PHE A 161 0.54 10.78 26.25
N GLY A 162 1.17 11.93 25.98
CA GLY A 162 1.69 12.83 27.03
C GLY A 162 2.78 12.20 27.89
N ILE A 163 3.41 11.13 27.42
CA ILE A 163 4.51 10.44 28.07
C ILE A 163 5.80 11.02 27.49
N ASP A 164 6.52 11.78 28.30
CA ASP A 164 7.87 12.22 27.92
C ASP A 164 8.80 11.00 27.92
N HIS A 165 9.13 10.53 26.70
CA HIS A 165 10.01 9.40 26.50
C HIS A 165 11.42 9.66 27.08
N ILE A 166 11.84 10.92 27.20
CA ILE A 166 13.13 11.30 27.77
C ILE A 166 13.13 11.05 29.27
N GLU A 167 12.12 11.53 29.98
CA GLU A 167 11.98 11.32 31.43
C GLU A 167 11.73 9.84 31.76
N PHE A 168 10.92 9.16 30.97
CA PHE A 168 10.63 7.73 31.17
C PHE A 168 11.89 6.87 31.03
N ASN A 169 12.67 7.08 29.97
CA ASN A 169 13.91 6.34 29.73
C ASN A 169 14.97 6.66 30.78
N LYS A 170 15.05 7.91 31.25
CA LYS A 170 15.91 8.31 32.36
C LYS A 170 15.56 7.54 33.64
N LYS A 171 14.26 7.42 33.96
CA LYS A 171 13.77 6.66 35.12
C LYS A 171 14.05 5.16 35.00
N ILE A 172 13.95 4.59 33.79
CA ILE A 172 14.37 3.21 33.51
C ILE A 172 15.86 3.02 33.80
N ALA A 173 16.72 3.94 33.33
CA ALA A 173 18.16 3.86 33.52
C ALA A 173 18.55 3.97 35.02
N GLU A 174 17.92 4.88 35.76
CA GLU A 174 18.12 5.02 37.21
C GLU A 174 17.66 3.78 37.98
N TYR A 175 16.52 3.19 37.61
CA TYR A 175 16.00 1.97 38.22
C TYR A 175 16.93 0.77 37.97
N LYS A 176 17.45 0.62 36.75
CA LYS A 176 18.44 -0.41 36.40
C LYS A 176 19.73 -0.28 37.20
N LYS A 177 20.21 0.95 37.40
CA LYS A 177 21.38 1.24 38.25
C LYS A 177 21.12 0.88 39.71
N ARG A 178 19.94 1.21 40.25
CA ARG A 178 19.57 0.93 41.65
C ARG A 178 19.44 -0.56 41.95
N LEU A 179 19.07 -1.38 40.96
CA LEU A 179 18.99 -2.84 41.13
C LEU A 179 20.34 -3.56 40.98
N ASN A 180 21.46 -2.85 40.75
CA ASN A 180 22.75 -3.44 40.41
C ASN A 180 22.62 -4.56 39.36
N MET A 181 21.66 -4.43 38.45
CA MET A 181 21.58 -5.30 37.28
C MET A 181 22.82 -4.97 36.46
N LYS A 182 23.81 -5.88 36.48
CA LYS A 182 24.92 -5.81 35.56
C LYS A 182 24.32 -5.64 34.15
N PRO A 183 24.82 -4.71 33.33
CA PRO A 183 24.50 -4.73 31.91
C PRO A 183 24.71 -6.15 31.41
N ILE A 184 23.72 -6.72 30.71
CA ILE A 184 23.91 -7.96 29.97
C ILE A 184 24.85 -7.59 28.81
N GLU A 185 26.14 -7.47 29.10
CA GLU A 185 27.18 -7.10 28.14
C GLU A 185 28.05 -8.29 27.74
N ASN A 186 27.72 -9.51 28.19
CA ASN A 186 28.46 -10.72 27.80
C ASN A 186 27.60 -11.87 27.22
N GLU A 187 26.28 -11.72 27.12
CA GLU A 187 25.42 -12.71 26.42
C GLU A 187 24.73 -12.12 25.18
N ALA A 188 24.86 -10.82 24.94
CA ALA A 188 24.31 -10.16 23.76
C ALA A 188 24.84 -10.73 22.42
N PRO A 189 26.14 -11.04 22.24
CA PRO A 189 26.61 -11.62 20.99
C PRO A 189 26.19 -13.10 20.84
N GLU A 190 26.22 -13.88 21.93
CA GLU A 190 25.87 -15.31 21.90
C GLU A 190 24.35 -15.50 21.71
N PHE A 191 23.52 -14.69 22.35
CA PHE A 191 22.06 -14.68 22.16
C PHE A 191 21.66 -14.20 20.76
N LEU A 192 22.35 -13.19 20.22
CA LEU A 192 22.12 -12.72 18.85
C LEU A 192 22.53 -13.78 17.83
N GLN A 193 23.67 -14.45 18.05
CA GLN A 193 24.14 -15.54 17.22
C GLN A 193 23.19 -16.75 17.28
N GLN A 194 22.73 -17.12 18.48
CA GLN A 194 21.73 -18.17 18.66
C GLN A 194 20.40 -17.82 17.99
N GLN A 195 19.97 -16.55 18.04
CA GLN A 195 18.78 -16.08 17.32
C GLN A 195 18.96 -16.19 15.80
N GLN A 196 20.12 -15.79 15.26
CA GLN A 196 20.42 -15.90 13.85
C GLN A 196 20.48 -17.36 13.38
N GLU A 197 21.07 -18.26 14.17
CA GLU A 197 21.09 -19.70 13.90
C GLU A 197 19.69 -20.32 13.90
N GLN A 198 18.83 -19.92 14.85
CA GLN A 198 17.43 -20.34 14.86
C GLN A 198 16.68 -19.86 13.62
N LEU A 199 16.89 -18.61 13.20
CA LEU A 199 16.30 -18.07 11.98
C LEU A 199 16.81 -18.80 10.73
N ALA A 200 18.11 -19.12 10.67
CA ALA A 200 18.70 -19.89 9.58
C ALA A 200 18.15 -21.32 9.52
N LEU A 201 17.94 -21.98 10.67
CA LEU A 201 17.28 -23.29 10.75
C LEU A 201 15.83 -23.23 10.26
N ILE A 202 15.07 -22.21 10.65
CA ILE A 202 13.69 -22.00 10.19
C ILE A 202 13.66 -21.80 8.67
N LYS A 203 14.55 -20.97 8.12
CA LYS A 203 14.68 -20.75 6.67
C LYS A 203 15.01 -22.06 5.94
N LYS A 204 16.01 -22.82 6.40
CA LYS A 204 16.40 -24.12 5.80
C LYS A 204 15.25 -25.13 5.82
N GLN A 205 14.50 -25.23 6.93
CA GLN A 205 13.33 -26.11 7.00
C GLN A 205 12.22 -25.70 6.02
N ARG A 206 11.98 -24.38 5.84
CA ARG A 206 11.00 -23.88 4.86
C ARG A 206 11.42 -24.22 3.44
N ILE A 207 12.69 -24.02 3.09
CA ILE A 207 13.24 -24.36 1.76
C ILE A 207 13.12 -25.87 1.50
N LEU A 208 13.47 -26.72 2.47
CA LEU A 208 13.37 -28.18 2.31
C LEU A 208 11.91 -28.63 2.11
N LYS A 209 10.97 -28.05 2.87
CA LYS A 209 9.53 -28.30 2.70
C LYS A 209 9.03 -27.84 1.32
N ARG A 210 9.53 -26.72 0.79
CA ARG A 210 9.23 -26.25 -0.58
C ARG A 210 9.76 -27.25 -1.63
N LYS A 211 11.02 -27.70 -1.51
CA LYS A 211 11.61 -28.69 -2.43
C LYS A 211 10.85 -30.03 -2.39
N LEU A 212 10.47 -30.50 -1.21
CA LEU A 212 9.67 -31.72 -1.05
C LEU A 212 8.26 -31.57 -1.64
N LYS A 213 7.62 -30.40 -1.49
CA LYS A 213 6.35 -30.11 -2.16
C LYS A 213 6.53 -30.12 -3.68
N ARG A 214 7.52 -29.41 -4.23
CA ARG A 214 7.79 -29.41 -5.68
C ARG A 214 8.05 -30.82 -6.22
N GLN A 215 8.83 -31.62 -5.51
CA GLN A 215 9.06 -33.04 -5.85
C GLN A 215 7.76 -33.85 -5.81
N LYS A 216 6.92 -33.69 -4.77
CA LYS A 216 5.60 -34.34 -4.67
C LYS A 216 4.62 -33.90 -5.76
N TRP A 217 4.82 -32.74 -6.39
CA TRP A 217 4.02 -32.27 -7.52
C TRP A 217 4.58 -32.80 -8.85
N ALA A 218 5.90 -32.93 -8.97
CA ALA A 218 6.57 -33.55 -10.12
C ALA A 218 6.35 -35.08 -10.19
N GLU A 219 6.16 -35.75 -9.07
CA GLU A 219 5.83 -37.18 -8.99
C GLU A 219 4.32 -37.45 -9.24
N ARG A 220 3.53 -36.38 -9.43
CA ARG A 220 2.06 -36.38 -9.58
C ARG A 220 1.60 -36.29 -11.04
N ASP A 221 2.42 -36.71 -12.00
CA ASP A 221 2.04 -36.78 -13.42
C ASP A 221 0.94 -37.83 -13.70
N HIS A 222 0.56 -38.64 -12.69
CA HIS A 222 -0.61 -39.52 -12.70
C HIS A 222 -1.63 -39.12 -11.61
N VAL A 223 -2.19 -37.91 -11.70
CA VAL A 223 -3.33 -37.50 -10.85
C VAL A 223 -4.64 -38.05 -11.42
N THR A 224 -5.30 -38.93 -10.66
CA THR A 224 -6.65 -39.40 -10.99
C THR A 224 -7.65 -38.29 -10.67
N PRO A 225 -8.74 -38.08 -11.44
CA PRO A 225 -9.69 -36.98 -11.22
C PRO A 225 -10.26 -36.84 -9.80
N LYS A 226 -10.27 -37.93 -9.02
CA LYS A 226 -10.67 -37.93 -7.60
C LYS A 226 -9.66 -37.25 -6.68
N ASP A 227 -8.36 -37.36 -6.96
CA ASP A 227 -7.30 -36.75 -6.14
C ASP A 227 -7.27 -35.22 -6.30
N TYR A 228 -7.68 -34.72 -7.48
CA TYR A 228 -7.81 -33.29 -7.74
C TYR A 228 -8.94 -32.66 -6.91
N LEU A 229 -10.05 -33.38 -6.73
CA LEU A 229 -11.17 -32.94 -5.89
C LEU A 229 -10.77 -32.87 -4.41
N LEU A 230 -9.99 -33.83 -3.91
CA LEU A 230 -9.50 -33.82 -2.52
C LEU A 230 -8.40 -32.79 -2.27
N ALA A 231 -7.58 -32.46 -3.28
CA ALA A 231 -6.52 -31.46 -3.15
C ALA A 231 -7.07 -30.02 -3.09
N ALA A 232 -8.15 -29.74 -3.85
CA ALA A 232 -8.78 -28.41 -3.89
C ALA A 232 -9.32 -27.95 -2.51
N ASP A 233 -9.73 -28.90 -1.66
CA ASP A 233 -10.21 -28.59 -0.31
C ASP A 233 -9.08 -28.20 0.66
N ASN A 234 -7.81 -28.50 0.33
CA ASN A 234 -6.67 -28.35 1.23
C ASN A 234 -5.73 -27.17 0.88
N ASP A 235 -5.82 -26.61 -0.32
CA ASP A 235 -4.94 -25.54 -0.82
C ASP A 235 -5.39 -24.10 -0.44
N LEU A 236 -6.27 -23.94 0.55
CA LEU A 236 -6.83 -22.63 0.95
C LEU A 236 -5.87 -21.72 1.74
N TYR A 237 -4.58 -22.03 1.79
CA TYR A 237 -3.53 -21.25 2.48
C TYR A 237 -2.27 -21.14 1.62
N CYS A 238 -2.34 -20.38 0.52
CA CYS A 238 -1.17 -19.76 -0.09
C CYS A 238 -1.07 -18.32 0.44
N ASP A 239 0.03 -18.04 1.14
CA ASP A 239 0.34 -16.76 1.75
C ASP A 239 1.15 -15.95 0.73
N ASP A 240 0.61 -14.81 0.27
CA ASP A 240 1.16 -13.93 -0.79
C ASP A 240 2.52 -13.29 -0.42
N GLN A 241 3.15 -13.70 0.68
CA GLN A 241 4.52 -13.36 1.06
C GLN A 241 5.58 -14.11 0.21
N GLU A 242 5.14 -14.97 -0.72
CA GLU A 242 5.98 -15.89 -1.50
C GLU A 242 6.71 -15.26 -2.71
N GLU A 243 6.28 -14.09 -3.19
CA GLU A 243 6.89 -13.44 -4.38
C GLU A 243 8.07 -12.53 -4.00
N TYR A 244 8.00 -11.81 -2.87
CA TYR A 244 9.07 -10.92 -2.40
C TYR A 244 10.29 -11.66 -1.84
N ASP A 245 10.11 -12.87 -1.30
CA ASP A 245 11.21 -13.68 -0.76
C ASP A 245 12.04 -14.35 -1.87
N ALA A 246 11.49 -14.53 -3.08
CA ALA A 246 12.18 -15.16 -4.20
C ALA A 246 13.18 -14.21 -4.90
N GLU A 247 12.81 -12.93 -5.10
CA GLU A 247 13.73 -11.90 -5.60
C GLU A 247 14.91 -11.66 -4.65
N LEU A 248 14.70 -11.82 -3.34
CA LEU A 248 15.75 -11.64 -2.34
C LEU A 248 16.75 -12.81 -2.32
N GLU A 249 16.33 -14.01 -2.73
CA GLU A 249 17.19 -15.21 -2.79
C GLU A 249 18.11 -15.17 -4.02
N GLU A 250 17.63 -14.68 -5.17
CA GLU A 250 18.44 -14.47 -6.39
C GLU A 250 19.52 -13.39 -6.17
N TYR A 251 19.22 -12.34 -5.41
CA TYR A 251 20.17 -11.27 -5.07
C TYR A 251 21.26 -11.69 -4.07
N ILE A 252 21.05 -12.77 -3.31
CA ILE A 252 22.05 -13.32 -2.38
C ILE A 252 22.97 -14.31 -3.11
N GLU A 253 22.43 -15.15 -4.01
CA GLU A 253 23.25 -16.06 -4.83
C GLU A 253 24.18 -15.30 -5.80
N GLU A 254 23.75 -14.17 -6.38
CA GLU A 254 24.61 -13.35 -7.26
C GLU A 254 25.82 -12.70 -6.55
N LYS A 255 25.79 -12.54 -5.23
CA LYS A 255 26.90 -11.92 -4.48
C LYS A 255 27.95 -12.90 -3.97
N ASP A 256 27.61 -14.18 -3.85
CA ASP A 256 28.56 -15.21 -3.40
C ASP A 256 29.41 -15.77 -4.56
N ASP A 257 28.97 -15.65 -5.82
CA ASP A 257 29.72 -16.10 -7.01
C ASP A 257 30.65 -15.02 -7.61
N GLY A 258 30.65 -13.79 -7.07
CA GLY A 258 31.46 -12.67 -7.57
C GLY A 258 32.83 -12.47 -6.92
N GLY A 259 33.27 -13.38 -6.05
CA GLY A 259 34.49 -13.22 -5.25
C GLY A 259 35.43 -14.42 -5.30
N ASN A 260 36.14 -14.58 -6.42
CA ASN A 260 37.40 -15.34 -6.46
C ASN A 260 38.44 -14.63 -7.33
#